data_AF-A0A6N4A676-F1
#
_entry.id   AF-A0A6N4A676-F1
#
_cell.length_a   1.000
_cell.length_b   1.000
_cell.length_c   1.000
_cell.angle_alpha   90.00
_cell.angle_beta   90.00
_cell.angle_gamma   90.00
#
_symmetry.space_group_name_H-M   'P 1'
#
loop_
_entity.id
_entity.type
_entity.pdbx_description
1 polymer ?
#
loop_
_entity_poly.entity_id
_entity_poly.type
_entity_poly.pdbx_seq_one_letter_code
_entity_poly.pdbx_strand_id
1 'polypeptide(L)'
;MNKTIKLVTGVLAFLILIAVTVSMFLTSGPNLNGKTVIQLFSTKTENAATYKELIKAFEKKYPSIEVQLSSPSSAATVLRTDLAKNSLPDVIAVGGDNNLVSLVSSEGLRNLAGQSYAKTTLPAYRKMITSLYSKKALYAVPYATNAAGVIYNKALFKKAGIKTVPTTWN
;
A
#
# COMPACT_ATOMS: atom_id res chain seq x y z
N MET A 1 -1.43 -3.90 53.28
CA MET A 1 -1.67 -4.08 51.84
C MET A 1 -0.76 -5.20 51.33
N ASN A 2 -1.34 -6.38 51.12
CA ASN A 2 -0.63 -7.66 51.18
C ASN A 2 0.15 -7.94 49.89
N LYS A 3 1.36 -8.50 50.02
CA LYS A 3 2.29 -8.79 48.90
C LYS A 3 1.65 -9.60 47.76
N THR A 4 0.66 -10.42 48.09
CA THR A 4 -0.14 -11.23 47.15
C THR A 4 -0.98 -10.37 46.18
N ILE A 5 -1.53 -9.23 46.64
CA ILE A 5 -2.34 -8.34 45.79
C ILE A 5 -1.45 -7.63 44.76
N LYS A 6 -0.23 -7.22 45.16
CA LYS A 6 0.75 -6.60 44.24
C LYS A 6 1.25 -7.58 43.17
N LEU A 7 1.39 -8.86 43.52
CA LEU A 7 1.82 -9.91 42.58
C LEU A 7 0.75 -10.19 41.52
N VAL A 8 -0.53 -10.28 41.92
CA VAL A 8 -1.65 -10.52 40.99
C VAL A 8 -1.86 -9.34 40.05
N THR A 9 -1.76 -8.10 40.53
CA THR A 9 -1.84 -6.91 39.66
C THR A 9 -0.65 -6.79 38.70
N GLY A 10 0.55 -7.22 39.12
CA GLY A 10 1.74 -7.22 38.28
C GLY A 10 1.67 -8.25 37.14
N VAL A 11 1.16 -9.45 37.42
CA VAL A 11 0.97 -10.50 36.40
C VAL A 11 -0.14 -10.14 35.41
N LEU A 12 -1.23 -9.50 35.87
CA LEU A 12 -2.30 -9.05 34.99
C LEU A 12 -1.86 -7.91 34.05
N ALA A 13 -1.07 -6.96 34.56
CA ALA A 13 -0.50 -5.89 33.74
C ALA A 13 0.53 -6.43 32.72
N PHE A 14 1.30 -7.47 33.09
CA PHE A 14 2.26 -8.11 32.19
C PHE A 14 1.58 -8.93 31.09
N LEU A 15 0.45 -9.60 31.39
CA LEU A 15 -0.36 -10.32 30.40
C LEU A 15 -1.06 -9.37 29.41
N ILE A 16 -1.51 -8.20 29.88
CA ILE A 16 -2.06 -7.16 28.99
C ILE A 16 -0.96 -6.58 28.09
N LEU A 17 0.26 -6.41 28.60
CA LEU A 17 1.40 -5.94 27.79
C LEU A 17 1.82 -6.96 26.72
N ILE A 18 1.72 -8.25 27.01
CA ILE A 18 1.95 -9.32 26.01
C ILE A 18 0.81 -9.34 24.96
N ALA A 19 -0.46 -9.17 25.37
CA ALA A 19 -1.57 -9.11 24.42
C ALA A 19 -1.50 -7.88 23.47
N VAL A 20 -0.99 -6.75 23.98
CA VAL A 20 -0.77 -5.53 23.17
C VAL A 20 0.47 -5.64 22.28
N THR A 21 1.53 -6.33 22.72
CA THR A 21 2.74 -6.53 21.88
C THR A 21 2.58 -7.63 20.83
N VAL A 22 1.77 -8.66 21.08
CA VAL A 22 1.41 -9.68 20.07
C VAL A 22 0.54 -9.07 18.96
N SER A 23 -0.25 -8.03 19.25
CA SER A 23 -1.00 -7.27 18.23
C SER A 23 -0.11 -6.41 17.31
N MET A 24 1.19 -6.29 17.59
CA MET A 24 2.16 -5.60 16.73
C MET A 24 3.06 -6.55 15.93
N PHE A 25 2.92 -7.87 16.08
CA PHE A 25 3.50 -8.81 15.12
C PHE A 25 2.57 -8.94 13.92
N LEU A 26 2.84 -8.11 12.90
CA LEU A 26 2.23 -8.12 11.57
C LEU A 26 2.65 -9.38 10.80
N THR A 27 2.25 -10.56 11.26
CA THR A 27 2.50 -11.81 10.54
C THR A 27 1.28 -12.18 9.70
N SER A 28 1.52 -12.47 8.42
CA SER A 28 0.51 -13.01 7.52
C SER A 28 0.21 -14.46 7.89
N GLY A 29 -1.07 -14.82 8.04
CA GLY A 29 -1.46 -16.16 8.47
C GLY A 29 -2.80 -16.22 9.23
N PRO A 30 -3.18 -17.39 9.76
CA PRO A 30 -4.40 -17.55 10.54
C PRO A 30 -4.33 -16.71 11.83
N ASN A 31 -5.34 -15.89 12.10
CA ASN A 31 -5.50 -15.23 13.40
C ASN A 31 -6.16 -16.16 14.43
N LEU A 32 -6.30 -15.70 15.67
CA LEU A 32 -6.91 -16.43 16.78
C LEU A 32 -8.37 -16.87 16.52
N ASN A 33 -9.04 -16.26 15.53
CA ASN A 33 -10.40 -16.58 15.11
C ASN A 33 -10.44 -17.48 13.85
N GLY A 34 -9.29 -18.02 13.43
CA GLY A 34 -9.17 -18.89 12.25
C GLY A 34 -9.27 -18.18 10.90
N LYS A 35 -9.27 -16.84 10.86
CA LYS A 35 -9.27 -16.08 9.60
C LYS A 35 -7.87 -15.93 9.04
N THR A 36 -7.73 -16.00 7.73
CA THR A 36 -6.48 -15.65 7.05
C THR A 36 -6.30 -14.13 7.04
N VAL A 37 -5.23 -13.64 7.65
CA VAL A 37 -4.86 -12.21 7.63
C VAL A 37 -3.97 -11.91 6.43
N ILE A 38 -4.36 -10.89 5.66
CA ILE A 38 -3.60 -10.34 4.54
C ILE A 38 -3.16 -8.92 4.90
N GLN A 39 -1.86 -8.64 4.80
CA GLN A 39 -1.30 -7.32 5.02
C GLN A 39 -1.35 -6.49 3.73
N LEU A 40 -2.05 -5.36 3.77
CA LEU A 40 -2.10 -4.36 2.70
C LEU A 40 -1.39 -3.09 3.13
N PHE A 41 -0.35 -2.71 2.41
CA PHE A 41 0.38 -1.47 2.64
C PHE A 41 0.09 -0.44 1.55
N SER A 42 -0.17 0.81 1.92
CA SER A 42 -0.36 1.93 0.98
C SER A 42 0.62 3.07 1.26
N THR A 43 1.35 3.51 0.23
CA THR A 43 2.23 4.68 0.33
C THR A 43 1.50 6.02 0.28
N LYS A 44 0.17 6.01 0.15
CA LYS A 44 -0.66 7.21 -0.03
C LYS A 44 -1.65 7.31 1.12
N THR A 45 -1.39 8.17 2.09
CA THR A 45 -2.28 8.32 3.26
C THR A 45 -3.65 8.86 2.88
N GLU A 46 -3.74 9.63 1.79
CA GLU A 46 -4.97 10.23 1.29
C GLU A 46 -6.01 9.21 0.83
N ASN A 47 -5.59 7.98 0.47
CA ASN A 47 -6.51 6.93 -0.01
C ASN A 47 -6.94 5.94 1.08
N ALA A 48 -6.51 6.13 2.33
CA ALA A 48 -6.77 5.17 3.41
C ALA A 48 -8.27 4.97 3.68
N ALA A 49 -9.08 6.04 3.60
CA ALA A 49 -10.53 5.95 3.77
C ALA A 49 -11.18 5.09 2.69
N THR A 50 -10.81 5.31 1.42
CA THR A 50 -11.29 4.52 0.28
C THR A 50 -10.90 3.05 0.41
N TYR A 51 -9.65 2.76 0.83
CA TYR A 51 -9.25 1.36 1.06
C TYR A 51 -10.07 0.71 2.17
N LYS A 52 -10.37 1.40 3.28
CA LYS A 52 -11.22 0.85 4.35
C LYS A 52 -12.60 0.44 3.85
N GLU A 53 -13.21 1.24 2.97
CA GLU A 53 -14.50 0.91 2.35
C GLU A 53 -14.40 -0.31 1.43
N LEU A 54 -13.36 -0.36 0.58
CA LEU A 54 -13.11 -1.50 -0.31
C LEU A 54 -12.81 -2.79 0.46
N ILE A 55 -12.01 -2.71 1.53
CA ILE A 55 -11.70 -3.80 2.44
C ILE A 55 -12.99 -4.32 3.07
N LYS A 56 -13.85 -3.43 3.60
CA LYS A 56 -15.13 -3.83 4.19
C LYS A 56 -16.01 -4.59 3.20
N ALA A 57 -16.08 -4.11 1.95
CA ALA A 57 -16.83 -4.81 0.90
C ALA A 57 -16.20 -6.17 0.54
N PHE A 58 -14.87 -6.24 0.51
CA PHE A 58 -14.11 -7.46 0.27
C PHE A 58 -14.32 -8.50 1.38
N GLU A 59 -14.15 -8.14 2.65
CA GLU A 59 -14.33 -9.02 3.80
C GLU A 59 -15.78 -9.49 3.94
N LYS A 60 -16.77 -8.66 3.57
CA LYS A 60 -18.17 -9.09 3.50
C LYS A 60 -18.37 -10.21 2.48
N LYS A 61 -17.64 -10.17 1.36
CA LYS A 61 -17.69 -11.19 0.31
C LYS A 61 -16.84 -12.42 0.65
N TYR A 62 -15.77 -12.25 1.43
CA TYR A 62 -14.81 -13.29 1.81
C TYR A 62 -14.62 -13.31 3.34
N PRO A 63 -15.59 -13.85 4.10
CA PRO A 63 -15.61 -13.73 5.56
C PRO A 63 -14.48 -14.46 6.30
N SER A 64 -13.81 -15.41 5.62
CA SER A 64 -12.64 -16.12 6.12
C SER A 64 -11.33 -15.33 5.99
N ILE A 65 -11.37 -14.16 5.36
CA ILE A 65 -10.20 -13.29 5.15
C ILE A 65 -10.39 -12.01 5.97
N GLU A 66 -9.31 -11.58 6.60
CA GLU A 66 -9.16 -10.26 7.22
C GLU A 66 -8.06 -9.51 6.48
N VAL A 67 -8.28 -8.23 6.15
CA VAL A 67 -7.28 -7.38 5.49
C VAL A 67 -6.86 -6.27 6.45
N GLN A 68 -5.59 -6.27 6.82
CA GLN A 68 -5.00 -5.24 7.67
C GLN A 68 -4.33 -4.18 6.82
N LEU A 69 -4.88 -2.96 6.86
CA LEU A 69 -4.34 -1.81 6.12
C LEU A 69 -3.30 -1.06 6.96
N SER A 70 -2.10 -0.89 6.41
CA SER A 70 -1.08 0.03 6.90
C SER A 70 -0.88 1.16 5.90
N SER A 71 -1.06 2.41 6.33
CA SER A 71 -0.76 3.60 5.51
C SER A 71 -0.19 4.72 6.38
N PRO A 72 1.10 4.63 6.76
CA PRO A 72 1.74 5.62 7.62
C PRO A 72 2.13 6.87 6.82
N SER A 73 2.23 8.02 7.50
CA SER A 73 2.69 9.29 6.90
C SER A 73 4.12 9.21 6.35
N SER A 74 4.96 8.34 6.92
CA SER A 74 6.35 8.08 6.52
C SER A 74 6.49 6.77 5.73
N ALA A 75 5.55 6.46 4.84
CA ALA A 75 5.47 5.18 4.15
C ALA A 75 6.75 4.73 3.43
N ALA A 76 7.47 5.65 2.79
CA ALA A 76 8.71 5.30 2.11
C ALA A 76 9.83 4.85 3.08
N THR A 77 9.86 5.38 4.31
CA THR A 77 10.82 4.96 5.34
C THR A 77 10.42 3.61 5.94
N VAL A 78 9.13 3.42 6.22
CA VAL A 78 8.60 2.16 6.76
C VAL A 78 8.84 1.02 5.76
N LEU A 79 8.48 1.22 4.49
CA LEU A 79 8.65 0.23 3.44
C LEU A 79 10.11 -0.19 3.24
N ARG A 80 11.06 0.76 3.30
CA ARG A 80 12.51 0.44 3.24
C ARG A 80 12.96 -0.37 4.45
N THR A 81 12.42 -0.07 5.62
CA THR A 81 12.73 -0.80 6.86
C THR A 81 12.21 -2.24 6.77
N ASP A 82 10.98 -2.42 6.29
CA ASP A 82 10.36 -3.73 6.09
C ASP A 82 11.12 -4.54 5.04
N LEU A 83 11.55 -3.89 3.96
CA LEU A 83 12.39 -4.49 2.93
C LEU A 83 13.72 -5.00 3.53
N ALA A 84 14.42 -4.18 4.31
CA ALA A 84 15.68 -4.54 4.94
C ALA A 84 15.54 -5.68 5.97
N LYS A 85 14.36 -5.80 6.58
CA LYS A 85 14.03 -6.86 7.55
C LYS A 85 13.46 -8.13 6.89
N ASN A 86 13.31 -8.16 5.56
CA ASN A 86 12.60 -9.22 4.83
C ASN A 86 11.17 -9.46 5.36
N SER A 87 10.49 -8.41 5.80
CA SER A 87 9.13 -8.44 6.37
C SER A 87 8.13 -7.68 5.50
N LEU A 88 8.19 -7.89 4.19
CA LEU A 88 7.31 -7.19 3.25
C LEU A 88 5.83 -7.58 3.44
N PRO A 89 4.90 -6.63 3.33
CA PRO A 89 3.46 -6.89 3.27
C PRO A 89 3.08 -7.79 2.09
N ASP A 90 1.96 -8.53 2.21
CA ASP A 90 1.44 -9.39 1.13
C ASP A 90 1.05 -8.61 -0.12
N VAL A 91 0.46 -7.42 0.07
CA VAL A 91 0.04 -6.53 -1.00
C VAL A 91 0.56 -5.12 -0.72
N ILE A 92 1.22 -4.52 -1.72
CA ILE A 92 1.82 -3.19 -1.60
C ILE A 92 1.25 -2.29 -2.70
N ALA A 93 0.45 -1.29 -2.30
CA ALA A 93 0.02 -0.20 -3.14
C ALA A 93 1.08 0.91 -3.11
N VAL A 94 1.90 0.96 -4.16
CA VAL A 94 3.03 1.90 -4.32
C VAL A 94 2.92 2.69 -5.62
N GLY A 95 3.56 3.86 -5.66
CA GLY A 95 3.75 4.62 -6.89
C GLY A 95 4.63 3.89 -7.91
N GLY A 96 4.50 4.24 -9.19
CA GLY A 96 5.43 3.86 -10.24
C GLY A 96 6.72 4.68 -10.19
N ASP A 97 7.38 4.69 -9.03
CA ASP A 97 8.57 5.48 -8.73
C ASP A 97 9.73 4.57 -8.27
N ASN A 98 10.80 5.18 -7.74
CA ASN A 98 11.99 4.45 -7.29
C ASN A 98 11.70 3.40 -6.19
N ASN A 99 10.63 3.56 -5.40
CA ASN A 99 10.26 2.54 -4.41
C ASN A 99 9.87 1.22 -5.07
N LEU A 100 9.12 1.27 -6.18
CA LEU A 100 8.79 0.07 -6.95
C LEU A 100 10.04 -0.58 -7.54
N VAL A 101 10.98 0.21 -8.05
CA VAL A 101 12.25 -0.29 -8.60
C VAL A 101 13.07 -1.01 -7.52
N SER A 102 13.15 -0.46 -6.31
CA SER A 102 13.80 -1.11 -5.16
C SER A 102 13.12 -2.43 -4.78
N LEU A 103 11.78 -2.48 -4.75
CA LEU A 103 11.04 -3.72 -4.44
C LEU A 103 11.26 -4.81 -5.50
N VAL A 104 11.27 -4.46 -6.79
CA VAL A 104 11.56 -5.42 -7.86
C VAL A 104 13.01 -5.92 -7.76
N SER A 105 13.93 -5.06 -7.35
CA SER A 105 15.35 -5.40 -7.22
C SER A 105 15.65 -6.30 -6.02
N SER A 106 14.75 -6.38 -5.03
CA SER A 106 14.90 -7.29 -3.90
C SER A 106 14.47 -8.72 -4.19
N GLU A 107 13.90 -8.97 -5.38
CA GLU A 107 13.42 -10.28 -5.82
C GLU A 107 12.30 -10.88 -4.97
N GLY A 108 11.70 -10.08 -4.06
CA GLY A 108 10.61 -10.50 -3.17
C GLY A 108 9.22 -10.41 -3.78
N LEU A 109 9.08 -9.93 -5.02
CA LEU A 109 7.80 -9.75 -5.67
C LEU A 109 7.45 -10.91 -6.61
N ARG A 110 6.19 -11.33 -6.58
CA ARG A 110 5.67 -12.38 -7.46
C ARG A 110 5.51 -11.89 -8.90
N ASN A 111 5.89 -12.71 -9.88
CA ASN A 111 5.53 -12.46 -11.28
C ASN A 111 4.01 -12.63 -11.48
N LEU A 112 3.34 -11.56 -11.90
CA LEU A 112 1.89 -11.46 -12.07
C LEU A 112 1.43 -11.63 -13.53
N ALA A 113 2.34 -11.85 -14.48
CA ALA A 113 2.01 -11.89 -15.92
C ALA A 113 0.96 -12.98 -16.27
N GLY A 114 0.96 -14.10 -15.55
CA GLY A 114 0.01 -15.20 -15.74
C GLY A 114 -1.37 -14.99 -15.10
N GLN A 115 -1.56 -13.91 -14.33
CA GLN A 115 -2.78 -13.69 -13.56
C GLN A 115 -3.87 -13.09 -14.45
N SER A 116 -5.11 -13.59 -14.33
CA SER A 116 -6.24 -13.13 -15.14
C SER A 116 -6.51 -11.63 -14.98
N TYR A 117 -6.39 -11.12 -13.75
CA TYR A 117 -6.55 -9.70 -13.44
C TYR A 117 -5.43 -8.82 -14.00
N ALA A 118 -4.27 -9.34 -14.38
CA ALA A 118 -3.25 -8.52 -15.04
C ALA A 118 -3.72 -8.04 -16.42
N LYS A 119 -4.59 -8.82 -17.07
CA LYS A 119 -5.13 -8.53 -18.41
C LYS A 119 -6.23 -7.46 -18.41
N THR A 120 -6.78 -7.09 -17.25
CA THR A 120 -7.83 -6.05 -17.14
C THR A 120 -7.27 -4.64 -17.28
N THR A 121 -5.95 -4.47 -17.21
CA THR A 121 -5.27 -3.19 -17.36
C THR A 121 -4.98 -2.88 -18.85
N LEU A 122 -4.69 -1.62 -19.20
CA LEU A 122 -4.30 -1.30 -20.57
C LEU A 122 -2.86 -1.75 -20.87
N PRO A 123 -2.58 -2.34 -22.06
CA PRO A 123 -1.23 -2.78 -22.44
C PRO A 123 -0.17 -1.67 -22.32
N ALA A 124 -0.54 -0.42 -22.64
CA ALA A 124 0.35 0.73 -22.54
C ALA A 124 0.87 0.95 -21.11
N TYR A 125 0.02 0.80 -20.08
CA TYR A 125 0.43 0.97 -18.69
C TYR A 125 1.26 -0.21 -18.17
N ARG A 126 0.99 -1.43 -18.65
CA ARG A 126 1.88 -2.57 -18.38
C ARG A 126 3.26 -2.38 -18.99
N LYS A 127 3.34 -1.85 -20.22
CA LYS A 127 4.62 -1.52 -20.87
C LYS A 127 5.35 -0.39 -20.13
N MET A 128 4.63 0.64 -19.72
CA MET A 128 5.16 1.74 -18.92
C MET A 128 5.76 1.21 -17.61
N ILE A 129 4.99 0.48 -16.80
CA ILE A 129 5.48 0.02 -15.49
C ILE A 129 6.67 -0.93 -15.62
N THR A 130 6.67 -1.82 -16.62
CA THR A 130 7.80 -2.76 -16.86
C THR A 130 9.06 -2.07 -17.38
N SER A 131 8.93 -0.91 -18.02
CA SER A 131 10.09 -0.12 -18.44
C SER A 131 10.89 0.48 -17.28
N LEU A 132 10.29 0.61 -16.08
CA LEU A 132 10.97 1.14 -14.90
C LEU A 132 12.05 0.19 -14.34
N TYR A 133 11.95 -1.11 -14.62
CA TYR A 133 12.84 -2.14 -14.07
C TYR A 133 13.38 -3.10 -15.14
N SER A 134 13.68 -2.56 -16.33
CA SER A 134 14.33 -3.30 -17.43
C SER A 134 13.56 -4.53 -17.95
N LYS A 135 12.22 -4.49 -17.95
CA LYS A 135 11.33 -5.51 -18.56
C LYS A 135 11.49 -6.95 -18.05
N LYS A 136 11.99 -7.16 -16.83
CA LYS A 136 12.17 -8.50 -16.21
C LYS A 136 10.91 -9.37 -16.29
N ALA A 137 9.83 -8.98 -15.61
CA ALA A 137 8.50 -9.60 -15.66
C ALA A 137 7.45 -8.62 -15.10
N LEU A 138 6.15 -8.92 -15.17
CA LEU A 138 5.15 -8.01 -14.61
C LEU A 138 5.05 -8.17 -13.08
N TYR A 139 5.66 -7.27 -12.32
CA TYR A 139 5.66 -7.31 -10.85
C TYR A 139 4.66 -6.37 -10.17
N ALA A 140 3.91 -5.58 -10.94
CA ALA A 140 2.88 -4.67 -10.44
C ALA A 140 1.72 -4.57 -11.42
N VAL A 141 0.49 -4.46 -10.90
CA VAL A 141 -0.73 -4.27 -11.69
C VAL A 141 -1.15 -2.81 -11.60
N PRO A 142 -1.08 -2.02 -12.70
CA PRO A 142 -1.49 -0.63 -12.67
C PRO A 142 -3.00 -0.49 -12.46
N TYR A 143 -3.43 0.11 -11.34
CA TYR A 143 -4.85 0.35 -11.05
C TYR A 143 -5.26 1.83 -11.12
N ALA A 144 -4.29 2.74 -11.05
CA ALA A 144 -4.48 4.18 -11.16
C ALA A 144 -3.25 4.84 -11.80
N THR A 145 -3.45 5.99 -12.42
CA THR A 145 -2.40 6.74 -13.12
C THR A 145 -2.46 8.20 -12.74
N ASN A 146 -1.29 8.81 -12.54
CA ASN A 146 -1.17 10.26 -12.41
C ASN A 146 -0.94 10.86 -13.81
N ALA A 147 -1.35 12.12 -14.00
CA ALA A 147 -1.02 12.92 -15.16
C ALA A 147 -0.38 14.22 -14.72
N ALA A 148 0.60 14.70 -15.48
CA ALA A 148 1.15 16.04 -15.33
C ALA A 148 0.54 16.95 -16.41
N GLY A 149 0.24 18.20 -16.03
CA GLY A 149 -0.31 19.19 -16.93
C GLY A 149 -0.25 20.58 -16.34
N VAL A 150 -0.64 21.58 -17.13
CA VAL A 150 -0.71 22.98 -16.68
C VAL A 150 -2.11 23.26 -16.15
N ILE A 151 -2.20 23.54 -14.85
CA ILE A 151 -3.43 24.03 -14.22
C ILE A 151 -3.41 25.56 -14.28
N TYR A 152 -4.41 26.16 -14.92
CA TYR A 152 -4.47 27.62 -15.10
C TYR A 152 -5.87 28.19 -14.88
N ASN A 153 -5.93 29.48 -14.56
CA ASN A 153 -7.18 30.21 -14.40
C ASN A 153 -7.65 30.79 -15.75
N LYS A 154 -8.74 30.23 -16.28
CA LYS A 154 -9.32 30.63 -17.57
C LYS A 154 -9.74 32.11 -17.61
N ALA A 155 -10.23 32.66 -16.50
CA ALA A 155 -10.66 34.06 -16.44
C ALA A 155 -9.46 35.02 -16.50
N LEU A 156 -8.37 34.69 -15.80
CA LEU A 156 -7.14 35.48 -15.86
C LEU A 156 -6.48 35.39 -17.24
N PHE A 157 -6.50 34.22 -17.89
CA PHE A 157 -6.04 34.07 -19.27
C PHE A 157 -6.81 35.00 -20.23
N LYS A 158 -8.14 35.03 -20.12
CA LYS A 158 -8.98 35.93 -20.92
C LYS A 158 -8.64 37.41 -20.64
N LYS A 159 -8.49 37.80 -19.36
CA LYS A 159 -8.14 39.17 -18.96
C LYS A 159 -6.76 39.60 -19.48
N ALA A 160 -5.82 38.66 -19.54
CA ALA A 160 -4.48 38.88 -20.09
C ALA A 160 -4.43 38.85 -21.63
N GLY A 161 -5.56 38.66 -22.32
CA GLY A 161 -5.61 38.60 -23.78
C GLY A 161 -5.08 37.30 -24.38
N ILE A 162 -4.86 36.25 -23.57
CA ILE A 162 -4.41 34.93 -24.04
C ILE A 162 -5.58 34.23 -24.72
N LYS A 163 -5.58 34.19 -26.05
CA LYS A 163 -6.68 33.63 -26.86
C LYS A 163 -6.64 32.11 -27.00
N THR A 164 -5.46 31.51 -26.90
CA THR A 164 -5.23 30.07 -27.04
C THR A 164 -4.25 29.59 -25.98
N VAL A 165 -4.48 28.39 -25.43
CA VAL A 165 -3.51 27.76 -24.53
C VAL A 165 -2.26 27.41 -25.35
N PRO A 166 -1.05 27.83 -24.94
CA PRO A 166 0.17 27.48 -25.66
C PRO A 166 0.34 25.96 -25.78
N THR A 167 0.71 25.50 -26.98
CA THR A 167 1.00 24.09 -27.27
C THR A 167 2.49 23.83 -27.50
N THR A 168 3.31 24.88 -27.40
CA THR A 168 4.77 24.88 -27.57
C THR A 168 5.43 25.55 -26.36
N TRP A 169 6.72 25.28 -26.18
CA TRP A 169 7.53 25.91 -25.13
C TRP A 169 7.96 27.34 -25.46
N ASN A 170 8.02 27.67 -26.76
CA ASN A 170 8.32 29.00 -27.29
C ASN A 170 7.07 29.88 -27.29
#